data_AF-A0A7S0NXS3-F1
#
_entry.id   AF-A0A7S0NXS3-F1
#
_cell.length_a   1.000
_cell.length_b   1.000
_cell.length_c   1.000
_cell.angle_alpha   90.00
_cell.angle_beta   90.00
_cell.angle_gamma   90.00
#
_symmetry.space_group_name_H-M   'P 1'
#
loop_
_entity.id
_entity.type
_entity.pdbx_description
1 polymer ?
#
loop_
_entity_poly.entity_id
_entity_poly.type
_entity_poly.pdbx_seq_one_letter_code
_entity_poly.pdbx_strand_id
1 'polypeptide(L)'
;VAAGRDRMDWRVHAPSTCVRVPAAVIAIVVPFRPQKEQDREAQLRAFLAHMSTFLAAAAANGGGTAAPPVQFLVVVAQQSNDGRKFNRGQLLNAGYREAVELARPATLGAVIFHDCDLLPPPQLRPWYATLPRRGRPVHLAAGATWPKYAFDGYDFFGGVTA
;
A
#
# COMPACT_ATOMS: atom_id res chain seq x y z
N VAL A 1 -55.32 16.66 -32.47
CA VAL A 1 -54.06 17.45 -32.54
C VAL A 1 -53.27 17.11 -31.28
N ALA A 2 -52.21 16.32 -31.41
CA ALA A 2 -51.56 15.62 -30.30
C ALA A 2 -50.40 16.42 -29.70
N ALA A 3 -50.43 16.53 -28.37
CA ALA A 3 -49.35 16.72 -27.39
C ALA A 3 -47.99 17.25 -27.89
N GLY A 4 -47.72 18.53 -27.58
CA GLY A 4 -46.37 19.08 -27.53
C GLY A 4 -45.60 18.45 -26.36
N ARG A 5 -44.55 17.69 -26.69
CA ARG A 5 -43.51 17.31 -25.74
C ARG A 5 -42.39 18.33 -25.83
N ASP A 6 -42.27 19.15 -24.80
CA ASP A 6 -41.11 20.00 -24.55
C ASP A 6 -39.85 19.11 -24.50
N ARG A 7 -39.01 19.20 -25.52
CA ARG A 7 -37.68 18.58 -25.50
C ARG A 7 -36.76 19.54 -24.75
N MET A 8 -36.61 19.30 -23.46
CA MET A 8 -35.62 19.96 -22.64
C MET A 8 -34.22 19.48 -23.07
N ASP A 9 -33.55 20.28 -23.89
CA ASP A 9 -32.17 20.06 -24.35
C ASP A 9 -31.22 20.39 -23.19
N TRP A 10 -30.86 19.38 -22.38
CA TRP A 10 -29.84 19.55 -21.36
C TRP A 10 -28.47 19.57 -22.07
N ARG A 11 -27.86 20.74 -22.15
CA ARG A 11 -26.42 20.84 -22.43
C ARG A 11 -25.70 20.74 -21.10
N VAL A 12 -25.11 19.58 -20.78
CA VAL A 12 -24.15 19.48 -19.68
C VAL A 12 -22.95 20.35 -20.06
N HIS A 13 -22.84 21.52 -19.43
CA HIS A 13 -21.59 22.27 -19.37
C HIS A 13 -20.74 21.67 -18.26
N ALA A 14 -19.97 20.64 -18.60
CA ALA A 14 -18.84 20.25 -17.76
C ALA A 14 -17.80 21.38 -17.84
N PRO A 15 -17.34 21.96 -16.71
CA PRO A 15 -16.27 22.96 -16.74
C PRO A 15 -15.06 22.37 -17.47
N SER A 16 -14.50 23.10 -18.43
CA SER A 16 -13.46 22.65 -19.36
C SER A 16 -12.11 22.27 -18.73
N THR A 17 -12.04 22.19 -17.40
CA THR A 17 -10.85 21.80 -16.64
C THR A 17 -11.24 21.07 -15.35
N CYS A 18 -12.05 20.01 -15.45
CA CYS A 18 -11.97 18.95 -14.44
C CYS A 18 -10.63 18.20 -14.62
N VAL A 19 -9.54 18.80 -14.14
CA VAL A 19 -8.25 18.13 -14.09
C VAL A 19 -8.40 17.00 -13.08
N ARG A 20 -8.57 15.78 -13.56
CA ARG A 20 -8.55 14.59 -12.72
C ARG A 20 -7.16 14.50 -12.12
N VAL A 21 -7.01 14.92 -10.86
CA VAL A 21 -5.77 14.72 -10.11
C VAL A 21 -5.54 13.22 -10.05
N PRO A 22 -4.42 12.69 -10.57
CA PRO A 22 -4.14 11.27 -10.48
C PRO A 22 -4.09 10.87 -9.01
N ALA A 23 -4.74 9.76 -8.67
CA ALA A 23 -4.60 9.20 -7.33
C ALA A 23 -3.12 8.87 -7.07
N ALA A 24 -2.61 9.20 -5.89
CA ALA A 24 -1.27 8.80 -5.51
C ALA A 24 -1.26 7.28 -5.24
N VAL A 25 -0.22 6.57 -5.67
CA VAL A 25 -0.06 5.14 -5.39
C VAL A 25 0.79 4.96 -4.14
N ILE A 26 0.32 4.15 -3.20
CA ILE A 26 1.08 3.63 -2.08
C ILE A 26 1.44 2.18 -2.40
N ALA A 27 2.73 1.90 -2.57
CA ALA A 27 3.19 0.54 -2.85
C ALA A 27 3.55 -0.20 -1.55
N ILE A 28 3.07 -1.42 -1.39
CA ILE A 28 3.43 -2.33 -0.31
C ILE A 28 4.44 -3.33 -0.88
N VAL A 29 5.71 -3.19 -0.52
CA VAL A 29 6.80 -4.03 -1.03
C VAL A 29 7.14 -5.09 0.01
N VAL A 30 6.99 -6.36 -0.39
CA VAL A 30 7.10 -7.52 0.49
C VAL A 30 8.26 -8.40 0.01
N PRO A 31 9.36 -8.52 0.78
CA PRO A 31 10.45 -9.40 0.44
C PRO A 31 10.06 -10.84 0.76
N PHE A 32 10.20 -11.75 -0.20
CA PHE A 32 9.69 -13.10 -0.08
C PHE A 32 10.66 -14.14 -0.63
N ARG A 33 10.68 -15.31 0.00
CA ARG A 33 11.24 -16.53 -0.57
C ARG A 33 10.46 -17.72 0.01
N PRO A 34 10.02 -18.67 -0.83
CA PRO A 34 9.44 -19.92 -0.34
C PRO A 34 10.44 -20.65 0.57
N GLN A 35 10.01 -20.99 1.79
CA GLN A 35 10.79 -21.78 2.74
C GLN A 35 9.82 -22.67 3.52
N LYS A 36 10.04 -23.98 3.46
CA LYS A 36 9.11 -24.97 4.01
C LYS A 36 9.16 -25.02 5.53
N GLU A 37 10.35 -24.83 6.11
CA GLU A 37 10.61 -24.90 7.54
C GLU A 37 9.89 -23.80 8.33
N GLN A 38 9.60 -22.68 7.67
CA GLN A 38 8.93 -21.51 8.25
C GLN A 38 7.53 -21.27 7.67
N ASP A 39 7.04 -22.19 6.85
CA ASP A 39 5.75 -22.12 6.14
C ASP A 39 5.48 -20.73 5.50
N ARG A 40 6.51 -20.17 4.85
CA ARG A 40 6.46 -18.80 4.30
C ARG A 40 5.36 -18.63 3.26
N GLU A 41 5.02 -19.69 2.53
CA GLU A 41 3.94 -19.68 1.54
C GLU A 41 2.57 -19.50 2.20
N ALA A 42 2.29 -20.18 3.31
CA ALA A 42 1.05 -19.96 4.06
C ALA A 42 1.01 -18.55 4.65
N GLN A 43 2.13 -18.05 5.17
CA GLN A 43 2.23 -16.66 5.65
C GLN A 43 1.93 -15.65 4.55
N LEU A 44 2.51 -15.81 3.35
CA LEU A 44 2.24 -14.94 2.21
C LEU A 44 0.76 -15.03 1.79
N ARG A 45 0.17 -16.22 1.78
CA ARG A 45 -1.26 -16.40 1.44
C ARG A 45 -2.16 -15.68 2.43
N ALA A 46 -1.91 -15.85 3.74
CA ALA A 46 -2.63 -15.17 4.79
C ALA A 46 -2.47 -13.64 4.69
N PHE A 47 -1.26 -13.18 4.39
CA PHE A 47 -0.96 -11.77 4.15
C PHE A 47 -1.75 -11.19 3.00
N LEU A 48 -1.74 -11.82 1.82
CA LEU A 48 -2.44 -11.31 0.65
C LEU A 48 -3.97 -11.26 0.88
N ALA A 49 -4.53 -12.30 1.50
CA ALA A 49 -5.93 -12.34 1.88
C ALA A 49 -6.28 -11.20 2.86
N HIS A 50 -5.51 -11.05 3.94
CA HIS A 50 -5.71 -9.98 4.92
C HIS A 50 -5.58 -8.58 4.30
N MET A 51 -4.48 -8.33 3.59
CA MET A 51 -4.19 -7.01 3.02
C MET A 51 -5.20 -6.57 1.97
N SER A 52 -5.77 -7.49 1.19
CA SER A 52 -6.83 -7.13 0.24
C SER A 52 -8.03 -6.47 0.93
N THR A 53 -8.50 -7.05 2.04
CA THR A 53 -9.63 -6.50 2.82
C THR A 53 -9.22 -5.27 3.63
N PHE A 54 -8.02 -5.29 4.22
CA PHE A 54 -7.50 -4.21 5.03
C PHE A 54 -7.31 -2.91 4.23
N LEU A 55 -6.71 -3.01 3.04
CA LEU A 55 -6.44 -1.86 2.17
C LEU A 55 -7.71 -1.32 1.51
N ALA A 56 -8.66 -2.20 1.15
CA ALA A 56 -9.98 -1.77 0.68
C ALA A 56 -10.70 -0.93 1.75
N ALA A 57 -10.67 -1.37 3.01
CA ALA A 57 -11.21 -0.61 4.12
C ALA A 57 -10.43 0.70 4.37
N ALA A 58 -9.10 0.70 4.22
CA ALA A 58 -8.27 1.90 4.36
C ALA A 58 -8.60 2.96 3.29
N ALA A 59 -8.81 2.55 2.04
CA ALA A 59 -9.21 3.43 0.94
C ALA A 59 -10.61 4.04 1.15
N ALA A 60 -11.57 3.25 1.65
CA ALA A 60 -12.94 3.71 1.86
C ALA A 60 -13.06 4.76 2.98
N ASN A 61 -12.23 4.66 4.02
CA ASN A 61 -12.28 5.54 5.19
C ASN A 61 -11.46 6.84 5.05
N GLY A 62 -10.74 7.02 3.93
CA GLY A 62 -9.98 8.24 3.63
C GLY A 62 -10.85 9.47 3.32
N GLY A 63 -12.17 9.30 3.17
CA GLY A 63 -13.12 10.32 2.72
C GLY A 63 -13.41 11.49 3.70
N GLY A 64 -12.75 11.54 4.87
CA GLY A 64 -12.94 12.61 5.87
C GLY A 64 -11.86 13.69 5.87
N THR A 65 -10.80 13.56 5.06
CA THR A 65 -9.69 14.52 5.02
C THR A 65 -9.50 15.05 3.61
N ALA A 66 -9.06 16.31 3.47
CA ALA A 66 -8.78 16.96 2.18
C ALA A 66 -7.61 16.33 1.38
N ALA A 67 -7.19 15.11 1.72
CA ALA A 67 -6.13 14.37 1.05
C ALA A 67 -6.64 13.78 -0.26
N PRO A 68 -5.79 13.69 -1.30
CA PRO A 68 -6.16 13.05 -2.55
C PRO A 68 -6.46 11.55 -2.33
N PRO A 69 -7.36 10.95 -3.12
CA PRO A 69 -7.60 9.51 -3.07
C PRO A 69 -6.29 8.76 -3.35
N VAL A 70 -6.04 7.70 -2.57
CA VAL A 70 -4.87 6.83 -2.75
C VAL A 70 -5.27 5.50 -3.39
N GLN A 71 -4.38 4.97 -4.22
CA GLN A 71 -4.44 3.61 -4.76
C GLN A 71 -3.36 2.77 -4.10
N PHE A 72 -3.61 1.46 -4.00
CA PHE A 72 -2.65 0.53 -3.44
C PHE A 72 -2.09 -0.40 -4.50
N LEU A 73 -0.80 -0.66 -4.41
CA LEU A 73 -0.09 -1.64 -5.21
C LEU A 73 0.63 -2.60 -4.25
N VAL A 74 0.48 -3.91 -4.40
CA VAL A 74 1.24 -4.89 -3.61
C VAL A 74 2.29 -5.54 -4.53
N VAL A 75 3.57 -5.39 -4.17
CA VAL A 75 4.70 -5.95 -4.90
C VAL A 75 5.36 -7.01 -4.04
N VAL A 76 5.24 -8.28 -4.44
CA VAL A 76 5.95 -9.39 -3.79
C VAL A 76 7.28 -9.59 -4.50
N ALA A 77 8.37 -9.10 -3.90
CA ALA A 77 9.72 -9.25 -4.41
C ALA A 77 10.26 -10.62 -3.99
N GLN A 78 10.16 -11.59 -4.89
CA GLN A 78 10.55 -12.98 -4.63
C GLN A 78 12.02 -13.26 -5.01
N GLN A 79 12.80 -13.81 -4.07
CA GLN A 79 14.10 -14.39 -4.37
C GLN A 79 13.94 -15.84 -4.85
N SER A 80 14.68 -16.21 -5.90
CA SER A 80 14.76 -17.58 -6.38
C SER A 80 15.45 -18.51 -5.37
N ASN A 81 15.19 -19.81 -5.50
CA ASN A 81 15.88 -20.86 -4.74
C ASN A 81 17.20 -21.23 -5.43
N ASP A 82 18.13 -20.27 -5.51
CA ASP A 82 19.43 -20.39 -6.18
C ASP A 82 20.57 -20.82 -5.25
N GLY A 83 20.24 -21.31 -4.05
CA GLY A 83 21.22 -21.70 -3.02
C GLY A 83 21.88 -20.54 -2.28
N ARG A 84 21.63 -19.28 -2.66
CA ARG A 84 22.19 -18.11 -1.96
C ARG A 84 21.41 -17.81 -0.69
N LYS A 85 22.02 -17.06 0.24
CA LYS A 85 21.33 -16.56 1.44
C LYS A 85 20.21 -15.59 1.06
N PHE A 86 19.15 -15.56 1.87
CA PHE A 86 18.06 -14.61 1.66
C PHE A 86 18.57 -13.18 1.85
N ASN A 87 18.35 -12.32 0.86
CA ASN A 87 18.79 -10.93 0.88
C ASN A 87 17.58 -9.99 0.92
N ARG A 88 17.07 -9.78 2.14
CA ARG A 88 15.91 -8.90 2.38
C ARG A 88 16.11 -7.50 1.78
N GLY A 89 17.24 -6.85 2.07
CA GLY A 89 17.50 -5.48 1.60
C GLY A 89 17.53 -5.37 0.07
N GLN A 90 18.14 -6.33 -0.61
CA GLN A 90 18.16 -6.35 -2.08
C GLN A 90 16.76 -6.53 -2.67
N LEU A 91 15.92 -7.39 -2.09
CA LEU A 91 14.54 -7.57 -2.52
C LEU A 91 13.69 -6.32 -2.30
N LEU A 92 13.87 -5.61 -1.18
CA LEU A 92 13.20 -4.33 -0.95
C LEU A 92 13.58 -3.29 -2.01
N ASN A 93 14.88 -3.21 -2.35
CA ASN A 93 15.36 -2.32 -3.40
C ASN A 93 14.84 -2.69 -4.79
N ALA A 94 14.80 -3.99 -5.12
CA ALA A 94 14.25 -4.48 -6.38
C ALA A 94 12.74 -4.18 -6.46
N GLY A 95 11.98 -4.51 -5.41
CA GLY A 95 10.55 -4.25 -5.34
C GLY A 95 10.20 -2.77 -5.38
N TYR A 96 11.03 -1.88 -4.82
CA TYR A 96 10.88 -0.43 -4.98
C TYR A 96 10.97 -0.01 -6.46
N ARG A 97 11.94 -0.53 -7.21
CA ARG A 97 12.08 -0.19 -8.64
C ARG A 97 10.88 -0.66 -9.45
N GLU A 98 10.40 -1.88 -9.20
CA GLU A 98 9.18 -2.39 -9.83
C GLU A 98 7.95 -1.55 -9.46
N ALA A 99 7.83 -1.12 -8.20
CA ALA A 99 6.73 -0.25 -7.77
C ALA A 99 6.74 1.11 -8.49
N VAL A 100 7.92 1.70 -8.75
CA VAL A 100 8.05 2.95 -9.52
C VAL A 100 7.52 2.76 -10.94
N GLU A 101 7.84 1.64 -11.59
CA GLU A 101 7.40 1.39 -12.97
C GLU A 101 5.91 1.02 -13.04
N LEU A 102 5.42 0.18 -12.13
CA LEU A 102 4.01 -0.24 -12.07
C LEU A 102 3.05 0.87 -11.65
N ALA A 103 3.53 1.91 -10.95
CA ALA A 103 2.71 3.05 -10.58
C ALA A 103 2.34 3.95 -11.76
N ARG A 104 3.01 3.83 -12.92
CA ARG A 104 2.77 4.70 -14.09
C ARG A 104 1.40 4.39 -14.73
N PRO A 105 0.69 5.41 -15.26
CA PRO A 105 1.09 6.82 -15.36
C PRO A 105 0.81 7.65 -14.09
N ALA A 106 0.31 7.03 -13.01
CA ALA A 106 0.15 7.72 -11.74
C ALA A 106 1.51 7.99 -11.07
N THR A 107 1.48 8.74 -9.97
CA THR A 107 2.68 9.05 -9.19
C THR A 107 2.77 8.09 -8.01
N LEU A 108 3.91 7.40 -7.86
CA LEU A 108 4.24 6.69 -6.63
C LEU A 108 4.40 7.71 -5.51
N GLY A 109 3.45 7.77 -4.59
CA GLY A 109 3.43 8.72 -3.48
C GLY A 109 4.24 8.24 -2.28
N ALA A 110 4.17 6.95 -1.96
CA ALA A 110 4.89 6.34 -0.84
C ALA A 110 5.15 4.86 -1.07
N VAL A 111 6.09 4.29 -0.31
CA VAL A 111 6.38 2.86 -0.30
C VAL A 111 6.40 2.38 1.15
N ILE A 112 5.63 1.34 1.44
CA ILE A 112 5.64 0.64 2.71
C ILE A 112 6.40 -0.69 2.51
N PHE A 113 7.57 -0.80 3.11
CA PHE A 113 8.31 -2.07 3.18
C PHE A 113 7.73 -2.92 4.30
N HIS A 114 7.42 -4.17 4.01
CA HIS A 114 6.56 -4.96 4.87
C HIS A 114 6.94 -6.44 4.91
N ASP A 115 7.17 -6.99 6.10
CA ASP A 115 7.34 -8.44 6.26
C ASP A 115 5.97 -9.16 6.17
N CYS A 116 5.87 -10.27 5.41
CA CYS A 116 4.56 -10.91 5.17
C CYS A 116 3.94 -11.59 6.41
N ASP A 117 4.68 -11.79 7.49
CA ASP A 117 4.17 -12.40 8.74
C ASP A 117 3.57 -11.35 9.71
N LEU A 118 3.49 -10.08 9.32
CA LEU A 118 3.04 -8.98 10.17
C LEU A 118 1.65 -8.46 9.77
N LEU A 119 0.58 -9.18 10.08
CA LEU A 119 -0.77 -8.71 9.69
C LEU A 119 -1.16 -7.45 10.49
N PRO A 120 -1.40 -6.28 9.85
CA PRO A 120 -1.71 -5.05 10.57
C PRO A 120 -3.14 -5.09 11.13
N PRO A 121 -3.36 -4.65 12.38
CA PRO A 121 -4.71 -4.56 12.94
C PRO A 121 -5.44 -3.31 12.41
N PRO A 122 -6.78 -3.27 12.47
CA PRO A 122 -7.60 -2.18 11.93
C PRO A 122 -7.18 -0.75 12.29
N GLN A 123 -6.60 -0.55 13.47
CA GLN A 123 -6.17 0.75 13.99
C GLN A 123 -5.01 1.34 13.18
N LEU A 124 -4.25 0.52 12.44
CA LEU A 124 -3.17 1.00 11.57
C LEU A 124 -3.64 1.51 10.20
N ARG A 125 -4.90 1.33 9.82
CA ARG A 125 -5.41 1.75 8.49
C ARG A 125 -5.10 3.22 8.15
N PRO A 126 -5.24 4.21 9.07
CA PRO A 126 -4.91 5.60 8.74
C PRO A 126 -3.46 5.78 8.30
N TRP A 127 -2.53 5.00 8.85
CA TRP A 127 -1.11 5.05 8.50
C TRP A 127 -0.81 4.45 7.12
N TYR A 128 -1.60 3.48 6.67
CA TYR A 128 -1.48 2.93 5.33
C TYR A 128 -2.17 3.81 4.28
N ALA A 129 -3.19 4.59 4.66
CA ALA A 129 -3.93 5.46 3.75
C ALA A 129 -3.37 6.88 3.62
N THR A 130 -2.38 7.25 4.44
CA THR A 130 -1.83 8.62 4.50
C THR A 130 -0.40 8.64 4.01
N LEU A 131 -0.08 9.57 3.11
CA LEU A 131 1.30 9.76 2.67
C LEU A 131 2.15 10.30 3.84
N PRO A 132 3.32 9.69 4.12
CA PRO A 132 4.23 10.20 5.14
C PRO A 132 4.75 11.59 4.75
N ARG A 133 5.15 12.38 5.75
CA ARG A 133 5.77 13.69 5.50
C ARG A 133 7.14 13.46 4.85
N ARG A 134 7.41 14.17 3.74
CA ARG A 134 8.71 14.13 3.06
C ARG A 134 9.86 14.33 4.04
N GLY A 135 10.86 13.45 3.97
CA GLY A 135 12.05 13.48 4.84
C GLY A 135 11.83 12.93 6.25
N ARG A 136 10.66 12.36 6.55
CA ARG A 136 10.35 11.76 7.86
C ARG A 136 9.88 10.31 7.66
N PRO A 137 10.80 9.33 7.66
CA PRO A 137 10.42 7.93 7.58
C PRO A 137 9.57 7.53 8.78
N VAL A 138 8.66 6.57 8.58
CA VAL A 138 7.74 6.07 9.59
C VAL A 138 8.08 4.61 9.88
N HIS A 139 8.23 4.28 11.16
CA HIS A 139 8.35 2.91 11.62
C HIS A 139 7.02 2.48 12.23
N LEU A 140 6.35 1.51 11.61
CA LEU A 140 5.01 1.06 12.01
C LEU A 140 5.05 -0.19 12.89
N ALA A 141 6.14 -0.97 12.80
CA ALA A 141 6.29 -2.19 13.59
C ALA A 141 6.73 -1.88 15.03
N ALA A 142 5.76 -1.57 15.89
CA ALA A 142 5.97 -1.27 17.30
C ALA A 142 5.45 -2.39 18.22
N GLY A 143 6.00 -2.47 19.44
CA GLY A 143 5.57 -3.43 20.48
C GLY A 143 4.07 -3.38 20.80
N ALA A 144 3.45 -2.20 20.69
CA ALA A 144 2.01 -2.03 20.88
C ALA A 144 1.15 -2.76 19.82
N THR A 145 1.73 -3.10 18.67
CA THR A 145 1.06 -3.83 17.58
C THR A 145 1.56 -5.26 17.44
N TRP A 146 2.88 -5.44 17.57
CA TRP A 146 3.54 -6.73 17.47
C TRP A 146 4.54 -6.88 18.62
N PRO A 147 4.24 -7.73 19.62
CA PRO A 147 5.06 -7.86 20.82
C PRO A 147 6.54 -8.19 20.56
N LYS A 148 6.86 -8.89 19.46
CA LYS A 148 8.25 -9.19 19.05
C LYS A 148 9.09 -7.95 18.68
N TYR A 149 8.45 -6.79 18.55
CA TYR A 149 9.11 -5.50 18.34
C TYR A 149 8.94 -4.56 19.55
N ALA A 150 8.69 -5.12 20.74
CA ALA A 150 8.84 -4.39 22.00
C ALA A 150 10.33 -4.34 22.36
N PHE A 151 11.04 -3.36 21.80
CA PHE A 151 12.43 -3.10 22.14
C PHE A 151 12.54 -1.95 23.15
N ASP A 152 13.51 -2.06 24.05
CA ASP A 152 13.90 -0.97 24.92
C ASP A 152 14.80 0.00 24.12
N GLY A 153 14.21 1.07 23.56
CA GLY A 153 14.93 2.13 22.85
C GLY A 153 14.45 2.43 21.42
N TYR A 154 15.07 3.42 20.78
CA TYR A 154 14.71 3.92 19.43
C TYR A 154 15.62 3.37 18.30
N ASP A 155 16.47 2.38 18.58
CA ASP A 155 17.54 1.95 17.66
C ASP A 155 17.12 0.89 16.64
N PHE A 156 15.84 0.51 16.60
CA PHE A 156 15.32 -0.51 15.68
C PHE A 156 14.47 0.10 14.57
N PHE A 157 14.80 -0.23 13.31
CA PHE A 157 14.03 0.15 12.13
C PHE A 157 13.86 -1.05 11.20
N GLY A 158 12.78 -1.81 11.39
CA GLY A 158 12.50 -3.04 10.65
C GLY A 158 11.05 -3.51 10.80
N GLY A 159 10.70 -4.65 10.20
CA GLY A 159 9.32 -5.17 10.21
C GLY A 159 8.43 -4.47 9.18
N VAL A 160 7.89 -3.31 9.54
CA VAL A 160 7.03 -2.48 8.68
C VAL A 160 7.48 -1.02 8.75
N THR A 161 7.83 -0.43 7.61
CA THR A 161 8.38 0.93 7.52
C THR A 161 7.86 1.64 6.26
N ALA A 162 7.71 2.96 6.30
CA ALA A 162 7.21 3.79 5.19
C ALA A 162 8.02 5.09 4.99
#